data_AF-A0A329R563-F1
#
_entry.id   AF-A0A329R563-F1
#
_cell.length_a   1.000
_cell.length_b   1.000
_cell.length_c   1.000
_cell.angle_alpha   90.00
_cell.angle_beta   90.00
_cell.angle_gamma   90.00
#
_symmetry.space_group_name_H-M   'P 1'
#
loop_
_entity.id
_entity.type
_entity.pdbx_description
1 polymer ?
#
loop_
_entity_poly.entity_id
_entity_poly.type
_entity_poly.pdbx_seq_one_letter_code
_entity_poly.pdbx_strand_id
1 'polypeptide(L)'
;MSAALSLNLKSIDCIMANVEGAQRKTKIFCTLGPACWSEEGLLELIDAGMNVARFNFSHGDHASHLSCLTRLRGALAKRPNKNVAIMLDTKGPEIRTGFLANKGKVTIQKDSLIELTTDYE
;
A
#
# COMPACT_ATOMS: atom_id res chain seq x y z
N MET A 1 -0.22 10.17 34.06
CA MET A 1 1.09 9.71 34.58
C MET A 1 1.85 9.10 33.42
N SER A 2 2.95 9.75 33.00
CA SER A 2 3.84 9.21 31.98
C SER A 2 4.70 8.14 32.65
N ALA A 3 4.40 6.87 32.40
CA ALA A 3 5.36 5.82 32.61
C ALA A 3 6.34 5.92 31.45
N ALA A 4 7.44 6.67 31.64
CA ALA A 4 8.62 6.49 30.82
C ALA A 4 9.11 5.07 31.08
N LEU A 5 8.78 4.14 30.19
CA LEU A 5 9.30 2.79 30.22
C LEU A 5 10.82 2.90 30.09
N SER A 6 11.54 2.69 31.19
CA SER A 6 12.98 2.43 31.17
C SER A 6 13.20 1.07 30.51
N LEU A 7 13.10 1.02 29.18
CA LEU A 7 13.49 -0.13 28.38
C LEU A 7 15.02 -0.21 28.45
N ASN A 8 15.51 -1.06 29.34
CA ASN A 8 16.91 -1.43 29.34
C ASN A 8 17.12 -2.26 28.06
N LEU A 9 17.71 -1.65 27.04
CA LEU A 9 17.99 -2.20 25.71
C LEU A 9 19.04 -3.33 25.79
N LYS A 10 18.71 -4.41 26.48
CA LYS A 10 19.61 -5.52 26.76
C LYS A 10 19.63 -6.57 25.64
N SER A 11 18.60 -6.61 24.80
CA SER A 11 18.51 -7.56 23.68
C SER A 11 17.55 -7.08 22.58
N ILE A 12 17.60 -7.71 21.41
CA ILE A 12 16.63 -7.44 20.34
C ILE A 12 15.21 -7.80 20.76
N ASP A 13 15.05 -8.80 21.63
CA ASP A 13 13.74 -9.24 22.11
C ASP A 13 13.01 -8.16 22.91
N CYS A 14 13.73 -7.32 23.67
CA CYS A 14 13.09 -6.23 24.40
C CYS A 14 12.65 -5.07 23.48
N ILE A 15 13.19 -4.97 22.27
CA ILE A 15 12.76 -4.01 21.24
C ILE A 15 11.52 -4.53 20.52
N MET A 16 11.50 -5.83 20.22
CA MET A 16 10.43 -6.49 19.47
C MET A 16 9.22 -6.87 20.34
N ALA A 17 9.35 -6.82 21.66
CA ALA A 17 8.27 -7.10 22.59
C ALA A 17 7.10 -6.11 22.39
N ASN A 18 5.88 -6.64 22.30
CA ASN A 18 4.67 -5.83 22.36
C ASN A 18 4.61 -5.15 23.74
N VAL A 19 4.80 -3.83 23.76
CA VAL A 19 4.71 -3.04 24.99
C VAL A 19 3.24 -2.77 25.30
N GLU A 20 2.72 -3.38 26.36
CA GLU A 20 1.36 -3.11 26.85
C GLU A 20 1.18 -1.61 27.15
N GLY A 21 0.06 -1.04 26.69
CA GLY A 21 -0.27 0.38 26.87
C GLY A 21 0.42 1.35 25.90
N ALA A 22 1.37 0.89 25.08
CA ALA A 22 1.98 1.72 24.05
C ALA A 22 1.15 1.68 22.75
N GLN A 23 0.37 2.73 22.48
CA GLN A 23 -0.25 2.90 21.16
C GLN A 23 0.73 3.48 20.15
N ARG A 24 0.85 2.82 19.00
CA ARG A 24 1.59 3.35 17.84
C ARG A 24 1.02 4.72 17.44
N LYS A 25 1.91 5.72 17.40
CA LYS A 25 1.55 7.11 17.04
C LYS A 25 1.64 7.37 15.54
N THR A 26 2.74 6.94 14.90
CA THR A 26 2.96 7.02 13.44
C THR A 26 1.80 6.37 12.71
N LYS A 27 1.29 6.95 11.62
CA LYS A 27 0.18 6.39 10.81
C LYS A 27 0.70 5.49 9.68
N ILE A 28 -0.11 4.51 9.27
CA ILE A 28 0.21 3.55 8.20
C ILE A 28 -0.70 3.80 7.01
N PHE A 29 -0.08 3.98 5.85
CA PHE A 29 -0.72 4.08 4.55
C PHE A 29 -0.51 2.77 3.81
N CYS A 30 -1.59 2.15 3.34
CA CYS A 30 -1.52 0.92 2.56
C CYS A 30 -2.00 1.22 1.14
N THR A 31 -1.15 0.95 0.15
CA THR A 31 -1.56 1.01 -1.27
C THR A 31 -2.41 -0.22 -1.57
N LEU A 32 -3.65 -0.01 -1.98
CA LEU A 32 -4.55 -1.11 -2.32
C LEU A 32 -4.28 -1.58 -3.75
N GLY A 33 -4.13 -2.89 -3.91
CA GLY A 33 -3.96 -3.54 -5.21
C GLY A 33 -4.52 -4.96 -5.19
N PRO A 34 -4.45 -5.69 -6.32
CA PRO A 34 -5.07 -7.01 -6.48
C PRO A 34 -4.71 -8.01 -5.36
N ALA A 35 -3.53 -7.90 -4.76
CA ALA A 35 -3.07 -8.74 -3.66
C ALA A 35 -3.91 -8.61 -2.36
N CYS A 36 -4.66 -7.52 -2.19
CA CYS A 36 -5.41 -7.23 -0.97
C CYS A 36 -6.81 -6.65 -1.24
N TRP A 37 -7.39 -6.91 -2.41
CA TRP A 37 -8.71 -6.40 -2.79
C TRP A 37 -9.89 -7.27 -2.33
N SER A 38 -9.61 -8.46 -1.80
CA SER A 38 -10.63 -9.28 -1.14
C SER A 38 -11.09 -8.63 0.15
N GLU A 39 -12.29 -8.97 0.62
CA GLU A 39 -12.79 -8.44 1.88
C GLU A 39 -11.92 -8.92 3.06
N GLU A 40 -11.46 -10.16 3.00
CA GLU A 40 -10.56 -10.78 3.98
C GLU A 40 -9.24 -10.01 4.07
N GLY A 41 -8.60 -9.72 2.93
CA GLY A 41 -7.34 -8.97 2.91
C GLY A 41 -7.51 -7.54 3.43
N LEU A 42 -8.65 -6.91 3.18
CA LEU A 42 -8.95 -5.58 3.73
C LEU A 42 -9.14 -5.63 5.25
N LEU A 43 -9.83 -6.65 5.77
CA LEU A 43 -9.98 -6.85 7.21
C LEU A 43 -8.64 -7.07 7.90
N GLU A 44 -7.77 -7.90 7.32
CA GLU A 44 -6.41 -8.13 7.82
C GLU A 44 -5.62 -6.82 7.90
N LEU A 45 -5.67 -5.99 6.86
CA LEU A 45 -5.01 -4.68 6.87
C LEU A 45 -5.57 -3.73 7.93
N ILE A 46 -6.90 -3.69 8.10
CA ILE A 46 -7.55 -2.85 9.13
C ILE A 46 -7.13 -3.30 10.54
N ASP A 47 -7.11 -4.60 10.78
CA ASP A 47 -6.76 -5.19 12.08
C ASP A 47 -5.27 -5.02 12.38
N ALA A 48 -4.41 -5.18 11.37
CA ALA A 48 -2.97 -4.91 11.44
C ALA A 48 -2.63 -3.42 11.63
N GLY A 49 -3.59 -2.50 11.43
CA GLY A 49 -3.47 -1.10 11.81
C GLY A 49 -3.35 -0.11 10.65
N MET A 50 -3.81 -0.46 9.45
CA MET A 50 -4.00 0.49 8.36
C MET A 50 -4.78 1.72 8.84
N ASN A 51 -4.30 2.92 8.51
CA ASN A 51 -4.98 4.18 8.81
C ASN A 51 -5.46 4.89 7.55
N VAL A 52 -4.78 4.69 6.42
CA VAL A 52 -5.16 5.27 5.14
C VAL A 52 -5.09 4.23 4.04
N ALA A 53 -6.20 4.06 3.32
CA ALA A 53 -6.27 3.28 2.10
C ALA A 53 -5.91 4.18 0.91
N ARG A 54 -4.77 3.90 0.28
CA ARG A 54 -4.29 4.62 -0.90
C ARG A 54 -4.74 3.91 -2.17
N PHE A 55 -5.52 4.60 -2.99
CA PHE A 55 -5.91 4.18 -4.34
C PHE A 55 -4.98 4.85 -5.35
N ASN A 56 -4.08 4.06 -5.95
CA ASN A 56 -3.13 4.55 -6.94
C ASN A 56 -3.77 4.53 -8.35
N PHE A 57 -4.09 5.71 -8.90
CA PHE A 57 -4.76 5.84 -10.19
C PHE A 57 -3.80 5.76 -11.40
N SER A 58 -2.48 5.57 -11.19
CA SER A 58 -1.59 5.16 -12.28
C SER A 58 -1.87 3.74 -12.79
N HIS A 59 -2.66 2.95 -12.03
CA HIS A 59 -3.05 1.58 -12.36
C HIS A 59 -4.55 1.36 -12.15
N GLY A 60 -5.09 0.33 -12.79
CA GLY A 60 -6.51 -0.05 -12.68
C GLY A 60 -7.43 0.85 -13.48
N ASP A 61 -8.73 0.61 -13.32
CA ASP A 61 -9.81 1.34 -13.98
C ASP A 61 -10.87 1.80 -12.96
N HIS A 62 -11.83 2.60 -13.41
CA HIS A 62 -12.89 3.12 -12.53
C HIS A 62 -13.70 2.00 -11.84
N ALA A 63 -13.99 0.90 -12.55
CA ALA A 63 -14.83 -0.18 -12.03
C ALA A 63 -14.13 -0.98 -10.93
N SER A 64 -12.87 -1.30 -11.13
CA SER A 64 -12.02 -2.00 -10.17
C SER A 64 -11.77 -1.18 -8.91
N HIS A 65 -11.47 0.12 -9.03
CA HIS A 65 -11.36 1.03 -7.89
C HIS A 65 -12.68 1.15 -7.11
N LEU A 66 -13.82 1.27 -7.80
CA LEU A 66 -15.14 1.33 -7.16
C LEU A 66 -15.48 0.03 -6.41
N SER A 67 -15.16 -1.12 -7.01
CA SER A 67 -15.36 -2.42 -6.39
C SER A 67 -14.53 -2.56 -5.10
N CYS A 68 -13.27 -2.15 -5.14
CA CYS A 68 -12.39 -2.12 -3.97
C CYS A 68 -12.92 -1.17 -2.87
N LEU A 69 -13.33 0.04 -3.24
CA LEU A 69 -13.92 1.00 -2.31
C LEU A 69 -15.18 0.45 -1.61
N THR A 70 -16.03 -0.25 -2.37
CA THR A 70 -17.26 -0.85 -1.85
C THR A 70 -16.95 -1.92 -0.80
N ARG A 71 -15.98 -2.81 -1.10
CA ARG A 71 -15.51 -3.82 -0.15
C ARG A 71 -14.87 -3.20 1.09
N LEU A 72 -14.06 -2.15 0.92
CA LEU A 72 -13.43 -1.43 2.05
C LEU A 72 -14.49 -0.86 3.01
N ARG A 73 -15.56 -0.27 2.47
CA ARG A 73 -16.68 0.23 3.29
C ARG A 73 -17.40 -0.90 4.03
N GLY A 74 -17.62 -2.04 3.36
CA GLY A 74 -18.18 -3.24 3.99
C GLY A 74 -17.30 -3.79 5.12
N ALA A 75 -15.99 -3.88 4.89
CA ALA A 75 -15.01 -4.31 5.89
C ALA A 75 -14.97 -3.36 7.10
N LEU A 76 -15.02 -2.04 6.87
CA LEU A 76 -15.07 -1.04 7.95
C LEU A 76 -16.34 -1.13 8.78
N ALA A 77 -17.49 -1.45 8.18
CA ALA A 77 -18.73 -1.68 8.92
C ALA A 77 -18.61 -2.84 9.93
N LYS A 78 -17.73 -3.82 9.67
CA LYS A 78 -17.40 -4.93 10.58
C LYS A 78 -16.39 -4.53 11.69
N ARG A 79 -15.86 -3.31 11.68
CA ARG A 79 -14.84 -2.78 12.63
C ARG A 79 -15.21 -1.36 13.10
N PRO A 80 -16.30 -1.19 13.87
CA PRO A 80 -16.83 0.14 14.24
C PRO A 80 -15.85 1.02 15.04
N ASN A 81 -14.86 0.42 15.71
CA ASN A 81 -13.84 1.14 16.48
C ASN A 81 -12.59 1.53 15.66
N LYS A 82 -12.60 1.27 14.35
CA LYS A 82 -11.47 1.54 13.45
C LYS A 82 -11.91 2.56 12.40
N ASN A 83 -11.08 3.56 12.20
CA ASN A 83 -11.27 4.57 11.16
C ASN A 83 -10.12 4.49 10.16
N VAL A 84 -10.48 4.42 8.87
CA VAL A 84 -9.53 4.42 7.75
C VAL A 84 -9.91 5.55 6.81
N ALA A 85 -8.97 6.47 6.57
CA ALA A 85 -9.15 7.51 5.56
C ALA A 85 -8.94 6.92 4.15
N ILE A 86 -9.61 7.50 3.16
CA ILE A 86 -9.45 7.11 1.75
C ILE A 86 -8.66 8.20 1.06
N MET A 87 -7.57 7.83 0.38
CA MET A 87 -6.71 8.72 -0.37
C MET A 87 -6.71 8.32 -1.84
N LEU A 88 -7.09 9.24 -2.71
CA LEU A 88 -6.91 9.13 -4.15
C LEU A 88 -5.54 9.70 -4.49
N ASP A 89 -4.67 8.86 -5.06
CA ASP A 89 -3.36 9.28 -5.55
C ASP A 89 -3.43 9.40 -7.08
N THR A 90 -3.27 10.62 -7.57
CA THR A 90 -3.39 10.95 -8.98
C THR A 90 -2.21 10.41 -9.78
N LYS A 91 -2.45 10.02 -11.04
CA LYS A 91 -1.37 9.60 -11.96
C LYS A 91 -0.28 10.67 -12.12
N GLY A 92 -0.69 11.94 -12.26
CA GLY A 92 0.20 13.06 -12.51
C GLY A 92 0.89 13.02 -13.89
N PRO A 93 1.74 14.01 -14.21
CA PRO A 93 2.60 13.97 -15.39
C PRO A 93 3.76 13.00 -15.14
N GLU A 94 3.80 11.90 -15.90
CA GLU A 94 4.83 10.86 -15.78
C GLU A 94 5.32 10.40 -17.16
N ILE A 95 6.61 10.10 -17.27
CA ILE A 95 7.21 9.47 -18.45
C ILE A 95 7.23 7.96 -18.20
N ARG A 96 6.59 7.19 -19.08
CA ARG A 96 6.58 5.72 -19.05
C ARG A 96 7.06 5.18 -20.39
N THR A 97 7.70 4.01 -20.36
CA THR A 97 8.02 3.25 -21.57
C THR A 97 6.74 2.68 -22.18
N GLY A 98 6.77 2.40 -23.49
CA GLY A 98 5.73 1.66 -24.19
C GLY A 98 5.69 0.18 -23.81
N PHE A 99 4.99 -0.61 -24.64
CA PHE A 99 4.83 -2.04 -24.42
C PHE A 99 6.04 -2.83 -24.88
N LEU A 100 6.39 -3.89 -24.14
CA LEU A 100 7.41 -4.85 -24.54
C LEU A 100 6.76 -6.04 -25.27
N ALA A 101 7.45 -6.56 -26.28
CA ALA A 101 7.04 -7.77 -26.97
C ALA A 101 6.80 -8.92 -25.97
N ASN A 102 5.74 -9.71 -26.19
CA ASN A 102 5.34 -10.84 -25.35
C ASN A 102 5.05 -10.49 -23.87
N LYS A 103 4.88 -9.21 -23.51
CA LYS A 103 4.70 -8.75 -22.11
C LYS A 103 5.84 -9.23 -21.17
N GLY A 104 7.00 -9.52 -21.74
CA GLY A 104 8.16 -10.05 -21.03
C GLY A 104 9.04 -8.95 -20.45
N LYS A 105 10.14 -9.38 -19.82
CA LYS A 105 11.25 -8.49 -19.43
C LYS A 105 12.30 -8.53 -20.53
N VAL A 106 12.93 -7.38 -20.79
CA VAL A 106 14.09 -7.27 -21.68
C VAL A 106 15.33 -7.03 -20.82
N THR A 107 16.40 -7.78 -21.09
CA THR A 107 17.71 -7.58 -20.46
C THR A 107 18.59 -6.78 -21.40
N ILE A 108 19.09 -5.65 -20.93
CA ILE A 108 20.00 -4.78 -21.69
C ILE A 108 21.43 -5.09 -21.26
N GLN A 109 22.32 -5.29 -22.23
CA GLN A 109 23.76 -5.46 -21.96
C GLN A 109 24.47 -4.10 -21.99
N LYS A 110 25.58 -4.03 -21.25
CA LYS A 110 26.45 -2.85 -21.26
C LYS A 110 26.85 -2.50 -22.70
N ASP A 111 26.89 -1.21 -23.02
CA ASP A 111 27.32 -0.66 -24.32
C ASP A 111 26.41 -1.03 -25.52
N SER A 112 25.20 -1.56 -25.25
CA SER A 112 24.19 -1.79 -26.29
C SER A 112 23.55 -0.49 -26.75
N LEU A 113 23.33 -0.36 -28.07
CA LEU A 113 22.53 0.72 -28.64
C LEU A 113 21.05 0.46 -28.34
N ILE A 114 20.34 1.48 -27.85
CA ILE A 114 18.88 1.44 -27.62
C ILE A 114 18.26 2.61 -28.37
N GLU A 115 17.24 2.32 -29.17
CA GLU A 115 16.40 3.33 -29.79
C GLU A 115 15.20 3.61 -28.88
N LEU A 116 14.97 4.88 -28.57
CA LEU A 116 13.78 5.36 -27.88
C LEU A 116 12.97 6.18 -28.87
N THR A 117 11.77 5.71 -29.20
CA THR A 117 10.84 6.40 -30.10
C THR A 117 9.76 7.12 -29.30
N THR A 118 9.18 8.17 -29.90
CA THR A 118 7.99 8.87 -29.38
C THR A 118 6.69 8.24 -29.87
N ASP A 119 6.76 7.28 -30.79
CA ASP A 119 5.61 6.48 -31.21
C ASP A 119 5.24 5.52 -30.08
N TYR A 120 4.01 5.64 -29.56
CA TYR A 120 3.53 4.90 -28.41
C TYR A 120 2.60 3.75 -28.79
N GLU A 121 2.30 3.60 -30.09
CA GLU A 121 1.49 2.49 -30.60
C GLU A 121 2.26 1.18 -30.73
#